data_AF-A0A6A4IR81-F1
#
_entry.id   AF-A0A6A4IR81-F1
#
_cell.length_a   1.000
_cell.length_b   1.000
_cell.length_c   1.000
_cell.angle_alpha   90.00
_cell.angle_beta   90.00
_cell.angle_gamma   90.00
#
_symmetry.space_group_name_H-M   'P 1'
#
loop_
_entity.id
_entity.type
_entity.pdbx_description
1 polymer ?
#
loop_
_entity_poly.entity_id
_entity_poly.type
_entity_poly.pdbx_seq_one_letter_code
_entity_poly.pdbx_strand_id
1 'polypeptide(L)'
;MGNLVWHDLGRFISITASVYAVWSSFWGFYFRKFFWDFVGGTLRDPGGIQPAPGAAVFITLIVKAPIIQILAMILGFLLLAVEWSVPQIKGTAIHRSFVVRIVLLFFQAFLCILYYQVIPSSYEKGLESGSLSFFPSTVVVHSEQGIDFEIRICPSLQGKPPIPALHAEAEPAPSKPDPFAPPYDPGLFVGDLHTEGLSEEYVVLLNKYSVVPRHFLLVTKEFKSQTSPLMPDDLISSYRLLAAGKKAGKNMFAFYNCGDLSGASQPHKHLQFIEIESEEGPPVEILAREVSLESPGRPFAISSLPYANHVFRFPSNLPSSTVEKQEPILAGAFLSLLDLVISTIRYDENYPAGLPSYNVILTLEHLHLIPRRFENHVLAETSDKLSVNSLGFAGMLLVKSEQELKAVQNESVTRILRSVALESVHDKQVAGTTKDIDGDATPML
;
A
#
# COMPACT_ATOMS: atom_id res chain seq x y z
N MET A 1 13.39 -3.34 -57.13
CA MET A 1 12.85 -2.35 -56.20
C MET A 1 12.98 -2.74 -54.73
N GLY A 2 12.82 -4.02 -54.34
CA GLY A 2 12.89 -4.44 -52.93
C GLY A 2 14.18 -4.10 -52.17
N ASN A 3 15.37 -4.32 -52.76
CA ASN A 3 16.65 -4.08 -52.06
C ASN A 3 16.90 -2.60 -51.71
N LEU A 4 16.35 -1.66 -52.48
CA LEU A 4 16.48 -0.21 -52.18
C LEU A 4 15.61 0.17 -50.97
N VAL A 5 14.39 -0.37 -50.91
CA VAL A 5 13.43 -0.13 -49.82
C VAL A 5 13.93 -0.68 -48.49
N TRP A 6 14.52 -1.89 -48.49
CA TRP A 6 15.08 -2.49 -47.27
C TRP A 6 16.30 -1.75 -46.74
N HIS A 7 17.14 -1.23 -47.63
CA HIS A 7 18.32 -0.45 -47.24
C HIS A 7 17.90 0.90 -46.63
N ASP A 8 16.95 1.61 -47.25
CA ASP A 8 16.47 2.88 -46.73
C ASP A 8 15.69 2.70 -45.43
N LEU A 9 14.86 1.65 -45.32
CA LEU A 9 14.17 1.30 -44.08
C LEU A 9 15.16 0.98 -42.95
N GLY A 10 16.18 0.15 -43.21
CA GLY A 10 17.22 -0.17 -42.23
C GLY A 10 17.96 1.08 -41.75
N ARG A 11 18.24 2.02 -42.65
CA ARG A 11 18.82 3.32 -42.31
C ARG A 11 17.89 4.17 -41.45
N PHE A 12 16.59 4.26 -41.77
CA PHE A 12 15.63 5.00 -40.94
C PHE A 12 15.48 4.38 -39.54
N ILE A 13 15.49 3.06 -39.42
CA ILE A 13 15.49 2.35 -38.13
C ILE A 13 16.76 2.71 -37.34
N SER A 14 17.93 2.65 -37.98
CA SER A 14 19.22 3.02 -37.37
C SER A 14 19.23 4.46 -36.85
N ILE A 15 18.74 5.41 -37.66
CA ILE A 15 18.60 6.82 -37.27
C ILE A 15 17.67 6.94 -36.08
N THR A 16 16.47 6.33 -36.16
CA THR A 16 15.47 6.41 -35.09
C THR A 16 16.01 5.85 -33.79
N ALA A 17 16.61 4.65 -33.82
CA ALA A 17 17.23 4.03 -32.66
C ALA A 17 18.33 4.90 -32.03
N SER A 18 19.13 5.58 -32.87
CA SER A 18 20.22 6.45 -32.40
C SER A 18 19.70 7.76 -31.81
N VAL A 19 18.61 8.34 -32.34
CA VAL A 19 17.92 9.48 -31.71
C VAL A 19 17.39 9.08 -30.33
N TYR A 20 16.71 7.93 -30.23
CA TYR A 20 16.22 7.42 -28.94
C TYR A 20 17.35 7.11 -27.97
N ALA A 21 18.51 6.62 -28.44
CA ALA A 21 19.69 6.40 -27.61
C ALA A 21 20.26 7.70 -27.04
N VAL A 22 20.34 8.76 -27.85
CA VAL A 22 20.75 10.10 -27.37
C VAL A 22 19.75 10.62 -26.35
N TRP A 23 18.45 10.53 -26.66
CA TRP A 23 17.38 10.98 -25.77
C TRP A 23 17.37 10.22 -24.44
N SER A 24 17.49 8.89 -24.46
CA SER A 24 17.53 8.07 -23.24
C SER A 24 18.79 8.36 -22.42
N SER A 25 19.93 8.61 -23.06
CA SER A 25 21.18 8.98 -22.37
C SER A 25 21.05 10.31 -21.64
N PHE A 26 20.41 11.29 -22.29
CA PHE A 26 20.15 12.60 -21.67
C PHE A 26 19.34 12.45 -20.38
N TRP A 27 18.24 11.69 -20.41
CA TRP A 27 17.44 11.40 -19.21
C TRP A 27 18.19 10.56 -18.19
N GLY A 28 19.05 9.64 -18.63
CA GLY A 28 19.91 8.84 -17.78
C GLY A 28 20.91 9.63 -16.95
N PHE A 29 21.18 10.90 -17.27
CA PHE A 29 21.99 11.79 -16.41
C PHE A 29 21.24 12.27 -15.17
N TYR A 30 19.94 12.50 -15.30
CA TYR A 30 19.06 12.94 -14.22
C TYR A 30 18.57 11.76 -13.40
N PHE A 31 18.19 10.66 -14.06
CA PHE A 31 17.67 9.46 -13.44
C PHE A 31 18.66 8.32 -13.54
N ARG A 32 19.63 8.32 -12.63
CA ARG A 32 20.79 7.42 -12.68
C ARG A 32 20.46 6.05 -12.09
N LYS A 33 19.78 5.22 -12.87
CA LYS A 33 19.45 3.82 -12.55
C LYS A 33 19.96 2.88 -13.63
N PHE A 34 20.11 1.61 -13.30
CA PHE A 34 20.51 0.56 -14.24
C PHE A 34 19.49 -0.57 -14.24
N PHE A 35 19.38 -1.29 -15.35
CA PHE A 35 18.20 -2.12 -15.68
C PHE A 35 17.87 -3.22 -14.66
N TRP A 36 18.85 -3.72 -13.90
CA TRP A 36 18.68 -4.78 -12.90
C TRP A 36 19.05 -4.34 -11.48
N ASP A 37 18.90 -3.05 -11.17
CA ASP A 37 19.18 -2.50 -9.82
C ASP A 37 18.31 -3.13 -8.72
N PHE A 38 17.16 -3.69 -9.09
CA PHE A 38 16.25 -4.44 -8.21
C PHE A 38 16.65 -5.89 -7.94
N VAL A 39 17.52 -6.50 -8.77
CA VAL A 39 17.86 -7.92 -8.63
C VAL A 39 18.76 -8.11 -7.40
N GLY A 40 18.20 -8.72 -6.36
CA GLY A 40 18.87 -8.85 -5.06
C GLY A 40 19.04 -7.53 -4.31
N GLY A 41 18.34 -6.48 -4.73
CA GLY A 41 18.34 -5.19 -4.04
C GLY A 41 17.51 -5.23 -2.76
N THR A 42 17.86 -4.39 -1.78
CA THR A 42 17.14 -4.23 -0.51
C THR A 42 16.46 -2.87 -0.48
N LEU A 43 15.15 -2.81 -0.20
CA LEU A 43 14.45 -1.53 -0.04
C LEU A 43 14.77 -0.97 1.35
N ARG A 44 15.44 0.19 1.40
CA ARG A 44 15.81 0.88 2.65
C ARG A 44 15.11 2.23 2.74
N ASP A 45 14.70 2.62 3.94
CA ASP A 45 14.16 3.96 4.22
C ASP A 45 15.00 4.69 5.29
N PRO A 46 15.66 5.83 4.99
CA PRO A 46 15.59 6.58 3.73
C PRO A 46 16.48 5.98 2.63
N GLY A 47 16.01 5.96 1.38
CA GLY A 47 16.87 5.66 0.22
C GLY A 47 16.29 4.85 -0.93
N GLY A 48 15.14 4.20 -0.77
CA GLY A 48 14.55 3.34 -1.81
C GLY A 48 15.33 2.03 -2.01
N ILE A 49 15.19 1.41 -3.19
CA ILE A 49 15.86 0.12 -3.50
C ILE A 49 17.36 0.35 -3.65
N GLN A 50 18.15 -0.25 -2.76
CA GLN A 50 19.60 -0.29 -2.84
C GLN A 50 20.07 -1.58 -3.52
N PRO A 51 20.88 -1.51 -4.59
CA PRO A 51 21.34 -2.70 -5.29
C PRO A 51 22.28 -3.56 -4.45
N ALA A 52 22.34 -4.87 -4.76
CA ALA A 52 23.24 -5.81 -4.10
C ALA A 52 24.72 -5.39 -4.21
N PRO A 53 25.59 -5.80 -3.25
CA PRO A 53 27.03 -5.50 -3.30
C PRO A 53 27.72 -5.93 -4.60
N GLY A 54 27.24 -7.00 -5.24
CA GLY A 54 27.72 -7.47 -6.54
C GLY A 54 27.53 -6.47 -7.69
N ALA A 55 26.66 -5.46 -7.53
CA ALA A 55 26.42 -4.42 -8.53
C ALA A 55 27.28 -3.16 -8.35
N ALA A 56 28.28 -3.17 -7.46
CA ALA A 56 29.11 -1.99 -7.14
C ALA A 56 29.78 -1.34 -8.36
N VAL A 57 30.17 -2.13 -9.37
CA VAL A 57 30.74 -1.63 -10.62
C VAL A 57 29.71 -0.80 -11.40
N PHE A 58 28.47 -1.30 -11.53
CA PHE A 58 27.39 -0.59 -12.20
C PHE A 58 26.97 0.67 -11.44
N ILE A 59 26.95 0.63 -10.11
CA ILE A 59 26.71 1.84 -9.28
C ILE A 59 27.75 2.90 -9.59
N THR A 60 29.03 2.53 -9.66
CA THR A 60 30.11 3.49 -9.90
C THR A 60 30.03 4.08 -11.31
N LEU A 61 29.84 3.22 -12.32
CA LEU A 61 29.86 3.63 -13.72
C LEU A 61 28.56 4.31 -14.18
N ILE A 62 27.40 3.98 -13.59
CA ILE A 62 26.08 4.47 -14.05
C ILE A 62 25.50 5.50 -13.08
N VAL A 63 25.63 5.28 -11.77
CA VAL A 63 25.00 6.12 -10.74
C VAL A 63 25.90 7.28 -10.31
N LYS A 64 27.18 7.01 -10.02
CA LYS A 64 28.12 8.03 -9.53
C LYS A 64 28.73 8.88 -10.64
N ALA A 65 29.27 8.25 -11.69
CA ALA A 65 30.07 8.90 -12.72
C ALA A 65 29.41 9.05 -14.12
N PRO A 66 28.10 8.79 -14.24
CA PRO A 66 27.36 8.41 -15.47
C PRO A 66 28.17 8.08 -16.76
N ILE A 67 29.20 7.25 -16.65
CA ILE A 67 30.11 6.91 -17.76
C ILE A 67 29.36 6.19 -18.88
N ILE A 68 28.48 5.26 -18.55
CA ILE A 68 27.74 4.48 -19.56
C ILE A 68 26.80 5.39 -20.37
N GLN A 69 26.11 6.33 -19.70
CA GLN A 69 25.24 7.30 -20.36
C GLN A 69 26.03 8.25 -21.27
N ILE A 70 27.23 8.69 -20.85
CA ILE A 70 28.14 9.48 -21.69
C ILE A 70 28.53 8.68 -22.94
N LEU A 71 28.98 7.44 -22.77
CA LEU A 71 29.41 6.60 -23.88
C LEU A 71 28.27 6.32 -24.87
N ALA A 72 27.07 6.03 -24.36
CA ALA A 72 25.91 5.80 -25.19
C ALA A 72 25.46 7.04 -25.96
N MET A 73 25.52 8.22 -25.31
CA MET A 73 25.22 9.49 -25.97
C MET A 73 26.23 9.82 -27.08
N ILE A 74 27.53 9.65 -26.81
CA ILE A 74 28.60 9.85 -27.80
C ILE A 74 28.41 8.90 -28.98
N LEU A 75 28.14 7.63 -28.70
CA LEU A 75 27.93 6.62 -29.74
C LEU A 75 26.66 6.89 -30.57
N GLY A 76 25.59 7.34 -29.93
CA GLY A 76 24.36 7.77 -30.62
C GLY A 76 24.59 8.95 -31.55
N PHE A 77 25.32 9.98 -31.10
CA PHE A 77 25.71 11.10 -31.96
C PHE A 77 26.63 10.68 -33.12
N LEU A 78 27.58 9.76 -32.87
CA LEU A 78 28.45 9.21 -33.90
C LEU A 78 27.63 8.47 -34.97
N LEU A 79 26.69 7.62 -34.57
CA LEU A 79 25.82 6.88 -35.48
C LEU A 79 24.92 7.82 -36.30
N LEU A 80 24.34 8.85 -35.67
CA LEU A 80 23.60 9.88 -36.39
C LEU A 80 24.48 10.61 -37.42
N ALA A 81 25.73 10.93 -37.07
CA ALA A 81 26.65 11.59 -37.99
C ALA A 81 27.02 10.70 -39.20
N VAL A 82 27.18 9.38 -38.97
CA VAL A 82 27.42 8.38 -40.01
C VAL A 82 26.19 8.20 -40.90
N GLU A 83 24.99 8.05 -40.33
CA GLU A 83 23.77 7.79 -41.08
C GLU A 83 23.21 9.03 -41.78
N TRP A 84 23.39 10.23 -41.22
CA TRP A 84 23.03 11.50 -41.86
C TRP A 84 24.07 11.97 -42.88
N SER A 85 25.20 11.27 -42.99
CA SER A 85 26.28 11.56 -43.94
C SER A 85 26.80 13.00 -43.84
N VAL A 86 27.13 13.43 -42.62
CA VAL A 86 27.63 14.78 -42.34
C VAL A 86 28.89 15.05 -43.21
N PRO A 87 29.08 16.28 -43.76
CA PRO A 87 30.06 16.54 -44.81
C PRO A 87 31.49 16.04 -44.54
N GLN A 88 31.92 16.06 -43.28
CA GLN A 88 33.24 15.66 -42.82
C GLN A 88 33.48 14.14 -42.85
N ILE A 89 32.41 13.33 -42.78
CA ILE A 89 32.48 11.86 -42.71
C ILE A 89 32.03 11.23 -44.04
N LYS A 90 31.30 11.99 -44.86
CA LYS A 90 30.77 11.55 -46.15
C LYS A 90 31.89 11.06 -47.07
N GLY A 91 31.79 9.81 -47.52
CA GLY A 91 32.76 9.20 -48.44
C GLY A 91 34.03 8.65 -47.78
N THR A 92 34.12 8.62 -46.45
CA THR A 92 35.19 7.91 -45.74
C THR A 92 34.98 6.39 -45.76
N ALA A 93 36.02 5.62 -45.43
CA ALA A 93 35.93 4.15 -45.31
C ALA A 93 34.93 3.72 -44.21
N ILE A 94 34.85 4.50 -43.13
CA ILE A 94 33.91 4.31 -42.02
C ILE A 94 32.47 4.50 -42.51
N HIS A 95 32.20 5.59 -43.23
CA HIS A 95 30.87 5.86 -43.79
C HIS A 95 30.39 4.78 -44.76
N ARG A 96 31.29 4.19 -45.56
CA ARG A 96 30.97 3.17 -46.55
C ARG A 96 30.88 1.75 -45.97
N SER A 97 31.36 1.51 -44.76
CA SER A 97 31.45 0.16 -44.20
C SER A 97 30.15 -0.25 -43.50
N PHE A 98 29.47 -1.23 -44.07
CA PHE A 98 28.29 -1.83 -43.45
C PHE A 98 28.62 -2.58 -42.15
N VAL A 99 29.79 -3.23 -42.10
CA VAL A 99 30.28 -3.96 -40.92
C VAL A 99 30.44 -3.01 -39.73
N VAL A 100 31.03 -1.83 -39.97
CA VAL A 100 31.21 -0.83 -38.91
C VAL A 100 29.87 -0.38 -38.34
N ARG A 101 28.84 -0.15 -39.18
CA ARG A 101 27.51 0.24 -38.72
C ARG A 101 26.86 -0.82 -37.83
N ILE A 102 26.92 -2.10 -38.22
CA ILE A 102 26.39 -3.20 -37.41
C ILE A 102 27.09 -3.26 -36.05
N VAL A 103 28.43 -3.16 -36.04
CA VAL A 103 29.20 -3.21 -34.80
C VAL A 103 28.84 -2.03 -33.89
N LEU A 104 28.75 -0.81 -34.43
CA LEU A 104 28.36 0.37 -33.65
C LEU A 104 26.92 0.26 -33.12
N LEU A 105 25.98 -0.25 -33.91
CA LEU A 105 24.60 -0.49 -33.47
C LEU A 105 24.51 -1.55 -32.36
N PHE A 106 25.33 -2.60 -32.44
CA PHE A 106 25.43 -3.61 -31.39
C PHE A 106 25.96 -3.00 -30.08
N PHE A 107 27.02 -2.19 -30.14
CA PHE A 107 27.53 -1.48 -28.98
C PHE A 107 26.53 -0.47 -28.42
N GLN A 108 25.74 0.21 -29.28
CA GLN A 108 24.68 1.11 -28.83
C GLN A 108 23.60 0.35 -28.08
N ALA A 109 23.13 -0.77 -28.61
CA ALA A 109 22.16 -1.63 -27.93
C ALA A 109 22.72 -2.13 -26.59
N PHE A 110 23.98 -2.59 -26.58
CA PHE A 110 24.65 -3.05 -25.37
C PHE A 110 24.80 -1.95 -24.32
N LEU A 111 25.13 -0.71 -24.69
CA LEU A 111 25.23 0.36 -23.71
C LEU A 111 23.84 0.78 -23.20
N CYS A 112 22.86 0.95 -24.10
CA CYS A 112 21.51 1.36 -23.76
C CYS A 112 20.80 0.38 -22.82
N ILE A 113 21.02 -0.94 -22.96
CA ILE A 113 20.40 -1.94 -22.06
C ILE A 113 20.96 -1.84 -20.64
N LEU A 114 22.20 -1.36 -20.44
CA LEU A 114 22.79 -1.23 -19.10
C LEU A 114 22.05 -0.17 -18.27
N TYR A 115 21.46 0.86 -18.87
CA TYR A 115 20.81 1.98 -18.15
C TYR A 115 19.34 2.20 -18.52
N TYR A 116 18.67 1.17 -19.03
CA TYR A 116 17.31 1.30 -19.53
C TYR A 116 16.29 1.56 -18.40
N GLN A 117 15.42 2.54 -18.63
CA GLN A 117 14.18 2.72 -17.87
C GLN A 117 13.01 2.13 -18.66
N VAL A 118 12.71 0.86 -18.42
CA VAL A 118 11.33 0.44 -18.22
C VAL A 118 11.37 -0.49 -17.04
N ILE A 119 11.03 0.06 -15.87
CA ILE A 119 10.51 -0.77 -14.78
C ILE A 119 9.01 -0.75 -15.03
N PRO A 120 8.39 -1.84 -15.53
CA PRO A 120 6.97 -1.99 -15.30
C PRO A 120 6.81 -1.94 -13.78
N SER A 121 5.86 -1.15 -13.31
CA SER A 121 5.49 -1.16 -11.90
C SER A 121 5.27 -2.62 -11.49
N SER A 122 5.66 -3.04 -10.27
CA SER A 122 5.49 -4.44 -9.85
C SER A 122 4.05 -4.92 -10.07
N TYR A 123 3.10 -3.99 -10.02
CA TYR A 123 1.69 -4.19 -10.36
C TYR A 123 1.46 -4.63 -11.83
N GLU A 124 2.04 -3.94 -12.81
CA GLU A 124 1.95 -4.32 -14.23
C GLU A 124 2.60 -5.69 -14.48
N LYS A 125 3.76 -5.96 -13.85
CA LYS A 125 4.40 -7.29 -13.93
C LYS A 125 3.49 -8.38 -13.37
N GLY A 126 2.86 -8.12 -12.22
CA GLY A 126 1.91 -9.04 -11.60
C GLY A 126 0.71 -9.32 -12.51
N LEU A 127 0.18 -8.31 -13.19
CA LEU A 127 -0.91 -8.46 -14.15
C LEU A 127 -0.49 -9.25 -15.39
N GLU A 128 0.64 -8.90 -16.01
CA GLU A 128 1.15 -9.55 -17.22
C GLU A 128 1.52 -11.01 -16.99
N SER A 129 2.06 -11.34 -15.81
CA SER A 129 2.40 -12.72 -15.43
C SER A 129 1.19 -13.56 -15.03
N GLY A 130 0.03 -12.94 -14.79
CA GLY A 130 -1.17 -13.60 -14.26
C GLY A 130 -1.09 -13.94 -12.77
N SER A 131 0.01 -13.61 -12.08
CA SER A 131 0.13 -13.78 -10.62
C SER A 131 -0.85 -12.87 -9.87
N LEU A 132 -1.13 -11.67 -10.40
CA LEU A 132 -2.11 -10.72 -9.87
C LEU A 132 -3.39 -10.73 -10.70
N SER A 133 -4.53 -10.91 -10.03
CA SER A 133 -5.86 -10.77 -10.61
C SER A 133 -6.48 -9.45 -10.16
N PHE A 134 -6.62 -8.52 -11.10
CA PHE A 134 -7.36 -7.28 -10.88
C PHE A 134 -8.82 -7.48 -11.27
N PHE A 135 -9.72 -7.07 -10.39
CA PHE A 135 -11.17 -7.14 -10.61
C PHE A 135 -11.71 -5.72 -10.84
N PRO A 136 -12.09 -5.38 -12.08
CA PRO A 136 -12.74 -4.11 -12.36
C PRO A 136 -13.97 -3.94 -11.47
N SER A 137 -14.08 -2.77 -10.86
CA SER A 137 -15.17 -2.43 -9.95
C SER A 137 -15.61 -1.00 -10.19
N THR A 138 -16.87 -0.73 -9.91
CA THR A 138 -17.47 0.61 -9.96
C THR A 138 -17.72 1.10 -8.54
N VAL A 139 -17.64 2.41 -8.32
CA VAL A 139 -17.94 3.04 -7.03
C VAL A 139 -19.22 3.86 -7.18
N VAL A 140 -20.14 3.67 -6.23
CA VAL A 140 -21.36 4.47 -6.08
C VAL A 140 -21.25 5.23 -4.78
N VAL A 141 -21.35 6.55 -4.83
CA VAL A 141 -21.41 7.39 -3.64
C VAL A 141 -22.84 7.38 -3.09
N HIS A 142 -22.99 7.09 -1.80
CA HIS A 142 -24.24 7.05 -1.09
C HIS A 142 -24.18 7.96 0.14
N SER A 143 -24.89 9.09 0.08
CA SER A 143 -24.93 10.06 1.17
C SER A 143 -25.99 9.67 2.21
N GLU A 144 -25.57 9.49 3.45
CA GLU A 144 -26.45 9.14 4.57
C GLU A 144 -26.01 9.88 5.85
N GLN A 145 -26.94 10.54 6.55
CA GLN A 145 -26.65 11.28 7.80
C GLN A 145 -25.50 12.30 7.70
N GLY A 146 -25.31 12.89 6.51
CA GLY A 146 -24.22 13.85 6.25
C GLY A 146 -22.87 13.20 5.96
N ILE A 147 -22.84 11.88 5.75
CA ILE A 147 -21.63 11.11 5.42
C ILE A 147 -21.76 10.57 4.00
N ASP A 148 -20.77 10.84 3.17
CA ASP A 148 -20.69 10.31 1.81
C ASP A 148 -19.96 8.96 1.82
N PHE A 149 -20.73 7.86 1.88
CA PHE A 149 -20.18 6.51 1.82
C PHE A 149 -19.84 6.11 0.38
N GLU A 150 -18.72 5.42 0.21
CA GLU A 150 -18.35 4.80 -1.06
C GLU A 150 -18.74 3.32 -1.07
N ILE A 151 -19.69 2.93 -1.92
CA ILE A 151 -20.07 1.52 -2.09
C ILE A 151 -19.49 1.03 -3.41
N ARG A 152 -18.51 0.13 -3.31
CA ARG A 152 -17.83 -0.48 -4.44
C ARG A 152 -18.52 -1.78 -4.86
N ILE A 153 -18.87 -1.89 -6.12
CA ILE A 153 -19.53 -3.07 -6.70
C ILE A 153 -18.49 -3.88 -7.48
N CYS A 154 -18.32 -5.14 -7.11
CA CYS A 154 -17.38 -6.04 -7.77
C CYS A 154 -18.01 -7.40 -8.08
N PRO A 155 -18.72 -7.55 -9.21
CA PRO A 155 -19.45 -8.76 -9.58
C PRO A 155 -18.58 -10.02 -9.66
N SER A 156 -17.32 -9.86 -10.05
CA SER A 156 -16.37 -10.97 -10.18
C SER A 156 -16.05 -11.70 -8.87
N LEU A 157 -16.43 -11.15 -7.71
CA LEU A 157 -16.24 -11.80 -6.41
C LEU A 157 -17.28 -12.88 -6.10
N GLN A 158 -18.39 -12.95 -6.84
CA GLN A 158 -19.41 -14.00 -6.65
C GLN A 158 -18.87 -15.42 -6.92
N GLY A 159 -17.84 -15.55 -7.77
CA GLY A 159 -17.23 -16.84 -8.14
C GLY A 159 -16.16 -17.36 -7.17
N LYS A 160 -15.88 -16.67 -6.06
CA LYS A 160 -14.84 -17.11 -5.11
C LYS A 160 -15.38 -18.13 -4.10
N PRO A 161 -14.64 -19.21 -3.79
CA PRO A 161 -14.97 -20.07 -2.67
C PRO A 161 -14.91 -19.26 -1.36
N PRO A 162 -15.82 -19.50 -0.40
CA PRO A 162 -15.77 -18.86 0.91
C PRO A 162 -14.42 -19.14 1.57
N ILE A 163 -13.75 -18.09 2.06
CA ILE A 163 -12.57 -18.25 2.91
C ILE A 163 -13.10 -18.60 4.31
N PRO A 164 -12.73 -19.75 4.90
CA PRO A 164 -13.18 -20.09 6.25
C PRO A 164 -12.74 -19.01 7.23
N ALA A 165 -13.65 -18.58 8.11
CA ALA A 165 -13.28 -17.76 9.25
C ALA A 165 -12.21 -18.47 10.08
N LEU A 166 -11.31 -17.69 10.70
CA LEU A 166 -10.29 -18.17 11.62
C LEU A 166 -11.00 -18.69 12.89
N HIS A 167 -11.54 -19.91 12.84
CA HIS A 167 -12.01 -20.59 14.04
C HIS A 167 -10.80 -21.20 14.74
N ALA A 168 -10.44 -20.66 15.91
CA ALA A 168 -9.73 -21.44 16.90
C ALA A 168 -10.60 -22.66 17.26
N GLU A 169 -10.01 -23.86 17.23
CA GLU A 169 -10.63 -25.17 17.56
C GLU A 169 -11.26 -26.00 16.43
N ALA A 170 -10.58 -26.14 15.29
CA ALA A 170 -10.80 -27.31 14.42
C ALA A 170 -9.48 -28.03 14.10
N GLU A 171 -9.48 -29.36 14.20
CA GLU A 171 -8.37 -30.27 13.87
C GLU A 171 -7.72 -29.96 12.51
N PRO A 172 -6.42 -30.29 12.32
CA PRO A 172 -5.64 -29.81 11.19
C PRO A 172 -6.12 -30.43 9.87
N ALA A 173 -6.97 -29.71 9.15
CA ALA A 173 -7.01 -29.80 7.71
C ALA A 173 -5.58 -29.58 7.17
N PRO A 174 -5.16 -30.24 6.07
CA PRO A 174 -3.83 -30.02 5.51
C PRO A 174 -3.63 -28.52 5.34
N SER A 175 -2.71 -27.96 6.13
CA SER A 175 -2.53 -26.52 6.25
C SER A 175 -2.29 -25.97 4.86
N LYS A 176 -3.23 -25.16 4.34
CA LYS A 176 -2.95 -24.40 3.13
C LYS A 176 -1.62 -23.69 3.37
N PRO A 177 -0.65 -23.80 2.44
CA PRO A 177 0.63 -23.13 2.61
C PRO A 177 0.36 -21.65 2.82
N ASP A 178 1.02 -21.07 3.82
CA ASP A 178 0.91 -19.65 4.13
C ASP A 178 1.30 -18.85 2.88
N PRO A 179 0.37 -18.10 2.26
CA PRO A 179 0.64 -17.38 1.02
C PRO A 179 1.65 -16.24 1.22
N PHE A 180 1.96 -15.90 2.48
CA PHE A 180 2.89 -14.86 2.85
C PHE A 180 4.23 -15.40 3.37
N ALA A 181 4.41 -16.72 3.40
CA ALA A 181 5.70 -17.33 3.70
C ALA A 181 6.54 -17.52 2.41
N PRO A 182 7.88 -17.52 2.51
CA PRO A 182 8.75 -17.89 1.39
C PRO A 182 8.52 -19.35 0.92
N PRO A 183 8.72 -19.66 -0.37
CA PRO A 183 9.11 -18.74 -1.45
C PRO A 183 7.95 -17.86 -1.91
N TYR A 184 8.22 -16.55 -2.05
CA TYR A 184 7.22 -15.59 -2.51
C TYR A 184 6.94 -15.76 -4.01
N ASP A 185 5.69 -15.48 -4.41
CA ASP A 185 5.33 -15.35 -5.82
C ASP A 185 6.10 -14.18 -6.46
N PRO A 186 6.98 -14.41 -7.45
CA PRO A 186 7.77 -13.34 -8.06
C PRO A 186 6.95 -12.22 -8.70
N GLY A 187 5.71 -12.51 -9.11
CA GLY A 187 4.79 -11.52 -9.67
C GLY A 187 4.08 -10.67 -8.60
N LEU A 188 4.11 -11.08 -7.33
CA LEU A 188 3.52 -10.35 -6.21
C LEU A 188 4.57 -9.71 -5.30
N PHE A 189 5.80 -10.24 -5.28
CA PHE A 189 6.89 -9.72 -4.47
C PHE A 189 7.34 -8.34 -4.96
N VAL A 190 7.24 -7.33 -4.09
CA VAL A 190 7.73 -5.97 -4.37
C VAL A 190 9.14 -5.79 -3.83
N GLY A 191 9.40 -6.26 -2.61
CA GLY A 191 10.70 -6.17 -1.96
C GLY A 191 10.63 -6.39 -0.46
N ASP A 192 11.79 -6.64 0.14
CA ASP A 192 11.95 -6.63 1.59
C ASP A 192 12.08 -5.19 2.09
N LEU A 193 11.35 -4.85 3.16
CA LEU A 193 11.46 -3.57 3.84
C LEU A 193 12.24 -3.76 5.15
N HIS A 194 13.36 -3.04 5.24
CA HIS A 194 14.16 -2.95 6.45
C HIS A 194 14.33 -1.48 6.84
N THR A 195 13.93 -1.15 8.07
CA THR A 195 14.09 0.19 8.64
C THR A 195 15.23 0.16 9.65
N GLU A 196 16.24 0.99 9.43
CA GLU A 196 17.39 1.08 10.33
C GLU A 196 16.93 1.48 11.75
N GLY A 197 17.38 0.73 12.75
CA GLY A 197 16.99 0.92 14.15
C GLY A 197 15.74 0.15 14.58
N LEU A 198 15.02 -0.48 13.65
CA LEU A 198 13.91 -1.38 13.99
C LEU A 198 14.38 -2.83 13.99
N SER A 199 13.74 -3.64 14.84
CA SER A 199 14.05 -5.06 14.99
C SER A 199 13.31 -5.91 13.98
N GLU A 200 12.11 -5.49 13.59
CA GLU A 200 11.24 -6.26 12.72
C GLU A 200 11.61 -6.11 11.24
N GLU A 201 11.67 -7.24 10.54
CA GLU A 201 11.77 -7.27 9.08
C GLU A 201 10.42 -7.52 8.43
N TYR A 202 10.16 -6.82 7.33
CA TYR A 202 8.93 -6.95 6.58
C TYR A 202 9.18 -7.32 5.13
N VAL A 203 8.16 -7.89 4.50
CA VAL A 203 8.05 -8.05 3.06
C VAL A 203 6.86 -7.27 2.54
N VAL A 204 7.04 -6.58 1.42
CA VAL A 204 5.98 -5.88 0.70
C VAL A 204 5.50 -6.78 -0.43
N LEU A 205 4.22 -7.17 -0.38
CA LEU A 205 3.58 -8.03 -1.36
C LEU A 205 2.39 -7.31 -2.00
N LEU A 206 2.18 -7.48 -3.29
CA LEU A 206 0.94 -7.05 -3.93
C LEU A 206 -0.22 -7.97 -3.54
N ASN A 207 -1.40 -7.40 -3.37
CA ASN A 207 -2.58 -8.20 -3.16
C ASN A 207 -2.91 -8.99 -4.44
N LYS A 208 -2.82 -10.32 -4.35
CA LYS A 208 -3.14 -11.24 -5.43
C LYS A 208 -4.52 -11.01 -6.04
N TYR A 209 -5.49 -10.63 -5.21
CA TYR A 209 -6.87 -10.43 -5.63
C TYR A 209 -7.29 -8.97 -5.42
N SER A 210 -6.73 -8.10 -6.25
CA SER A 210 -6.85 -6.66 -6.10
C SER A 210 -8.18 -6.17 -6.67
N VAL A 211 -8.98 -5.50 -5.84
CA VAL A 211 -10.18 -4.77 -6.29
C VAL A 211 -9.86 -3.28 -6.52
N VAL A 212 -8.96 -2.73 -5.70
CA VAL A 212 -8.38 -1.39 -5.88
C VAL A 212 -7.00 -1.56 -6.54
N PRO A 213 -6.66 -0.78 -7.59
CA PRO A 213 -5.34 -0.87 -8.22
C PRO A 213 -4.21 -0.63 -7.22
N ARG A 214 -3.09 -1.34 -7.40
CA ARG A 214 -1.87 -1.17 -6.58
C ARG A 214 -2.07 -1.39 -5.07
N HIS A 215 -3.10 -2.13 -4.66
CA HIS A 215 -3.26 -2.58 -3.28
C HIS A 215 -2.08 -3.50 -2.90
N PHE A 216 -1.34 -3.14 -1.86
CA PHE A 216 -0.25 -3.95 -1.33
C PHE A 216 -0.37 -4.20 0.16
N LEU A 217 0.42 -5.15 0.63
CA LEU A 217 0.46 -5.67 1.98
C LEU A 217 1.86 -5.44 2.54
N LEU A 218 1.94 -4.98 3.78
CA LEU A 218 3.16 -5.03 4.60
C LEU A 218 3.03 -6.21 5.53
N VAL A 219 3.83 -7.25 5.32
CA VAL A 219 3.74 -8.52 6.04
C VAL A 219 5.01 -8.74 6.86
N THR A 220 4.89 -9.23 8.10
CA THR A 220 6.08 -9.59 8.88
C THR A 220 6.79 -10.76 8.20
N LYS A 221 8.13 -10.75 8.12
CA LYS A 221 8.83 -11.88 7.48
C LYS A 221 8.68 -13.17 8.28
N GLU A 222 8.79 -13.07 9.59
CA GLU A 222 8.48 -14.17 10.50
C GLU A 222 6.97 -14.26 10.71
N PHE A 223 6.47 -15.48 10.86
CA PHE A 223 5.06 -15.68 11.19
C PHE A 223 4.74 -15.04 12.54
N LYS A 224 3.86 -14.04 12.52
CA LYS A 224 3.21 -13.49 13.71
C LYS A 224 1.71 -13.58 13.52
N SER A 225 0.97 -13.75 14.62
CA SER A 225 -0.49 -13.85 14.56
C SER A 225 -1.15 -12.53 14.15
N GLN A 226 -2.14 -12.61 13.27
CA GLN A 226 -3.05 -11.51 12.92
C GLN A 226 -3.95 -11.09 14.10
N THR A 227 -3.95 -11.85 15.20
CA THR A 227 -4.61 -11.47 16.46
C THR A 227 -3.70 -10.68 17.42
N SER A 228 -2.42 -10.49 17.05
CA SER A 228 -1.47 -9.73 17.86
C SER A 228 -1.63 -8.21 17.64
N PRO A 229 -1.47 -7.38 18.68
CA PRO A 229 -1.54 -5.93 18.53
C PRO A 229 -0.43 -5.39 17.63
N LEU A 230 -0.66 -4.21 17.04
CA LEU A 230 0.40 -3.48 16.32
C LEU A 230 1.50 -3.07 17.30
N MET A 231 2.73 -3.42 16.96
CA MET A 231 3.93 -3.05 17.70
C MET A 231 4.46 -1.70 17.19
N PRO A 232 5.35 -1.01 17.94
CA PRO A 232 5.94 0.24 17.48
C PRO A 232 6.56 0.15 16.08
N ASP A 233 7.27 -0.94 15.78
CA ASP A 233 7.89 -1.19 14.47
C ASP A 233 6.85 -1.24 13.33
N ASP A 234 5.67 -1.81 13.59
CA ASP A 234 4.57 -1.92 12.61
C ASP A 234 4.00 -0.53 12.30
N LEU A 235 3.79 0.26 13.35
CA LEU A 235 3.22 1.61 13.26
C LEU A 235 4.18 2.56 12.53
N ILE A 236 5.46 2.52 12.88
CA ILE A 236 6.49 3.37 12.26
C ILE A 236 6.69 3.01 10.80
N SER A 237 6.88 1.72 10.49
CA SER A 237 7.09 1.27 9.11
C SER A 237 5.91 1.64 8.22
N SER A 238 4.68 1.46 8.73
CA SER A 238 3.47 1.83 8.01
C SER A 238 3.31 3.33 7.81
N TYR A 239 3.53 4.12 8.86
CA TYR A 239 3.44 5.58 8.78
C TYR A 239 4.47 6.17 7.80
N ARG A 240 5.69 5.64 7.78
CA ARG A 240 6.73 6.07 6.84
C ARG A 240 6.42 5.69 5.40
N LEU A 241 5.82 4.52 5.14
CA LEU A 241 5.30 4.16 3.82
C LEU A 241 4.24 5.15 3.33
N LEU A 242 3.30 5.55 4.21
CA LEU A 242 2.30 6.57 3.88
C LEU A 242 2.96 7.92 3.57
N ALA A 243 3.95 8.33 4.36
CA ALA A 243 4.68 9.58 4.15
C ALA A 243 5.48 9.56 2.84
N ALA A 244 6.10 8.43 2.50
CA ALA A 244 6.78 8.21 1.23
C ALA A 244 5.81 8.24 0.04
N GLY A 245 4.63 7.63 0.19
CA GLY A 245 3.55 7.69 -0.79
C GLY A 245 3.13 9.13 -1.08
N LYS A 246 2.85 9.93 -0.03
CA LYS A 246 2.49 11.34 -0.18
C LYS A 246 3.58 12.15 -0.89
N LYS A 247 4.87 11.92 -0.56
CA LYS A 247 6.01 12.55 -1.25
C LYS A 247 6.10 12.16 -2.73
N ALA A 248 5.64 10.96 -3.09
CA ALA A 248 5.54 10.48 -4.46
C ALA A 248 4.25 10.92 -5.18
N GLY A 249 3.45 11.80 -4.57
CA GLY A 249 2.18 12.25 -5.14
C GLY A 249 1.08 11.19 -5.09
N LYS A 250 1.17 10.25 -4.14
CA LYS A 250 0.20 9.16 -3.93
C LYS A 250 -0.55 9.36 -2.63
N ASN A 251 -1.86 9.50 -2.73
CA ASN A 251 -2.75 9.55 -1.57
C ASN A 251 -3.15 8.13 -1.18
N MET A 252 -2.83 7.75 0.04
CA MET A 252 -3.03 6.40 0.54
C MET A 252 -3.27 6.41 2.03
N PHE A 253 -3.90 5.34 2.50
CA PHE A 253 -4.01 5.04 3.92
C PHE A 253 -3.75 3.56 4.15
N ALA A 254 -3.43 3.22 5.40
CA ALA A 254 -3.18 1.87 5.83
C ALA A 254 -4.33 1.37 6.72
N PHE A 255 -4.56 0.07 6.73
CA PHE A 255 -5.52 -0.54 7.63
C PHE A 255 -5.07 -1.91 8.12
N TYR A 256 -5.56 -2.28 9.31
CA TYR A 256 -5.28 -3.55 9.96
C TYR A 256 -6.56 -4.15 10.53
N ASN A 257 -6.79 -5.44 10.26
CA ASN A 257 -7.93 -6.21 10.77
C ASN A 257 -7.40 -7.15 11.85
N CYS A 258 -7.60 -6.82 13.13
CA CYS A 258 -7.09 -7.61 14.25
C CYS A 258 -8.19 -8.51 14.84
N GLY A 259 -7.93 -9.81 14.95
CA GLY A 259 -8.86 -10.76 15.57
C GLY A 259 -9.91 -11.34 14.61
N ASP A 260 -10.54 -12.43 15.02
CA ASP A 260 -11.37 -13.28 14.16
C ASP A 260 -12.66 -12.57 13.67
N LEU A 261 -13.13 -11.58 14.41
CA LEU A 261 -14.37 -10.84 14.12
C LEU A 261 -14.11 -9.57 13.30
N SER A 262 -12.86 -9.30 12.91
CA SER A 262 -12.45 -8.06 12.25
C SER A 262 -12.55 -8.07 10.72
N GLY A 263 -12.85 -9.22 10.10
CA GLY A 263 -12.79 -9.41 8.65
C GLY A 263 -11.39 -9.75 8.13
N ALA A 264 -10.50 -10.26 9.00
CA ALA A 264 -9.21 -10.81 8.61
C ALA A 264 -9.38 -12.15 7.89
N SER A 265 -8.68 -12.34 6.78
CA SER A 265 -8.74 -13.58 5.97
C SER A 265 -7.48 -14.43 6.01
N GLN A 266 -6.40 -13.95 6.61
CA GLN A 266 -5.12 -14.65 6.73
C GLN A 266 -4.59 -14.54 8.17
N PRO A 267 -4.04 -15.64 8.74
CA PRO A 267 -3.54 -15.67 10.11
C PRO A 267 -2.18 -14.99 10.28
N HIS A 268 -1.39 -14.86 9.21
CA HIS A 268 -0.08 -14.22 9.26
C HIS A 268 -0.23 -12.70 9.23
N LYS A 269 0.39 -12.03 10.20
CA LYS A 269 0.33 -10.59 10.46
C LYS A 269 0.66 -9.73 9.24
N HIS A 270 -0.33 -8.99 8.77
CA HIS A 270 -0.19 -8.08 7.64
C HIS A 270 -1.03 -6.81 7.80
N LEU A 271 -0.45 -5.67 7.43
CA LEU A 271 -1.15 -4.41 7.22
C LEU A 271 -1.40 -4.20 5.72
N GLN A 272 -2.48 -3.52 5.40
CA GLN A 272 -2.96 -3.35 4.03
C GLN A 272 -2.94 -1.88 3.65
N PHE A 273 -2.57 -1.58 2.41
CA PHE A 273 -2.43 -0.21 1.91
C PHE A 273 -3.20 -0.08 0.59
N ILE A 274 -4.04 0.95 0.51
CA ILE A 274 -4.73 1.29 -0.73
C ILE A 274 -4.51 2.75 -1.09
N GLU A 275 -4.35 2.97 -2.39
CA GLU A 275 -4.38 4.31 -2.98
C GLU A 275 -5.85 4.74 -3.14
N ILE A 276 -6.12 6.00 -2.85
CA ILE A 276 -7.43 6.63 -3.01
C ILE A 276 -7.31 7.79 -3.98
N GLU A 277 -8.38 8.01 -4.75
CA GLU A 277 -8.43 9.12 -5.70
C GLU A 277 -8.71 10.45 -5.01
N SER A 278 -9.47 10.42 -3.90
CA SER A 278 -9.78 11.60 -3.09
C SER A 278 -8.51 12.14 -2.42
N GLU A 279 -8.27 13.45 -2.56
CA GLU A 279 -7.23 14.16 -1.81
C GLU A 279 -7.61 14.31 -0.33
N GLU A 280 -8.91 14.23 0.00
CA GLU A 280 -9.42 14.41 1.34
C GLU A 280 -9.36 13.14 2.20
N GLY A 281 -8.83 12.02 1.70
CA GLY A 281 -8.82 10.78 2.47
C GLY A 281 -10.09 9.94 2.29
N PRO A 282 -10.19 8.81 3.01
CA PRO A 282 -11.43 8.05 3.08
C PRO A 282 -12.53 8.85 3.82
N PRO A 283 -13.83 8.57 3.62
CA PRO A 283 -14.92 9.32 4.25
C PRO A 283 -14.78 9.54 5.78
N VAL A 284 -14.29 8.54 6.53
CA VAL A 284 -14.08 8.68 7.98
C VAL A 284 -13.02 9.72 8.35
N GLU A 285 -12.04 9.96 7.49
CA GLU A 285 -10.98 10.95 7.68
C GLU A 285 -11.54 12.38 7.58
N ILE A 286 -12.49 12.60 6.66
CA ILE A 286 -13.19 13.88 6.50
C ILE A 286 -13.93 14.22 7.80
N LEU A 287 -14.71 13.26 8.31
CA LEU A 287 -15.42 13.41 9.58
C LEU A 287 -14.47 13.66 10.76
N ALA A 288 -13.34 12.96 10.81
CA ALA A 288 -12.36 13.13 11.87
C ALA A 288 -11.75 14.54 11.86
N ARG A 289 -11.52 15.15 10.69
CA ARG A 289 -10.99 16.54 10.60
C ARG A 289 -11.97 17.59 11.11
N GLU A 290 -13.26 17.40 10.89
CA GLU A 290 -14.30 18.35 11.30
C GLU A 290 -14.47 18.45 12.83
N VAL A 291 -14.02 17.44 13.59
CA VAL A 291 -14.11 17.45 15.05
C VAL A 291 -13.20 18.53 15.65
N SER A 292 -13.81 19.47 16.36
CA SER A 292 -13.09 20.48 17.15
C SER A 292 -12.64 19.89 18.48
N LEU A 293 -11.32 19.87 18.72
CA LEU A 293 -10.74 19.30 19.94
C LEU A 293 -10.43 20.41 20.94
N GLU A 294 -10.95 20.29 22.15
CA GLU A 294 -10.62 21.20 23.27
C GLU A 294 -9.18 21.06 23.73
N SER A 295 -8.65 19.82 23.70
CA SER A 295 -7.29 19.49 24.13
C SER A 295 -6.60 18.61 23.07
N PRO A 296 -5.61 19.15 22.32
CA PRO A 296 -4.81 18.36 21.40
C PRO A 296 -4.08 17.21 22.09
N GLY A 297 -3.85 16.12 21.36
CA GLY A 297 -3.09 14.97 21.86
C GLY A 297 -3.87 14.06 22.82
N ARG A 298 -5.20 14.16 22.85
CA ARG A 298 -6.09 13.20 23.53
C ARG A 298 -6.93 12.43 22.53
N PRO A 299 -7.28 11.17 22.83
CA PRO A 299 -8.32 10.45 22.10
C PRO A 299 -9.65 11.19 22.10
N PHE A 300 -10.42 11.01 21.03
CA PHE A 300 -11.79 11.51 20.89
C PHE A 300 -12.65 10.51 20.11
N ALA A 301 -13.96 10.74 20.10
CA ALA A 301 -14.91 9.99 19.30
C ALA A 301 -15.64 10.93 18.32
N ILE A 302 -16.00 10.40 17.14
CA ILE A 302 -16.80 11.08 16.13
C ILE A 302 -18.27 10.80 16.47
N SER A 303 -18.96 11.80 17.02
CA SER A 303 -20.33 11.65 17.55
C SER A 303 -21.39 11.38 16.49
N SER A 304 -21.13 11.68 15.21
CA SER A 304 -22.04 11.38 14.11
C SER A 304 -22.08 9.89 13.74
N LEU A 305 -21.10 9.09 14.18
CA LEU A 305 -21.06 7.65 13.92
C LEU A 305 -21.84 6.89 15.01
N PRO A 306 -22.76 5.97 14.66
CA PRO A 306 -23.65 5.32 15.63
C PRO A 306 -23.04 4.08 16.29
N TYR A 307 -21.72 4.03 16.40
CA TYR A 307 -20.96 2.92 16.99
C TYR A 307 -19.72 3.45 17.71
N ALA A 308 -19.16 2.65 18.60
CA ALA A 308 -17.92 2.97 19.29
C ALA A 308 -16.78 3.18 18.29
N ASN A 309 -16.16 4.34 18.32
CA ASN A 309 -15.04 4.71 17.48
C ASN A 309 -14.06 5.55 18.32
N HIS A 310 -12.79 5.16 18.31
CA HIS A 310 -11.75 5.78 19.11
C HIS A 310 -10.69 6.34 18.17
N VAL A 311 -10.52 7.66 18.19
CA VAL A 311 -9.69 8.38 17.22
C VAL A 311 -8.62 9.20 17.93
N PHE A 312 -7.42 9.23 17.37
CA PHE A 312 -6.33 10.10 17.83
C PHE A 312 -5.86 10.96 16.66
N ARG A 313 -5.80 12.28 16.87
CA ARG A 313 -5.26 13.24 15.89
C ARG A 313 -3.78 13.47 16.14
N PHE A 314 -2.96 13.19 15.13
CA PHE A 314 -1.53 13.39 15.18
C PHE A 314 -1.14 14.87 15.12
N PRO A 315 0.03 15.24 15.66
CA PRO A 315 0.61 16.56 15.42
C PRO A 315 0.86 16.80 13.93
N SER A 316 0.54 18.00 13.43
CA SER A 316 0.66 18.33 11.99
C SER A 316 2.09 18.25 11.44
N ASN A 317 3.10 18.35 12.31
CA ASN A 317 4.51 18.22 11.95
C ASN A 317 5.03 16.78 11.97
N LEU A 318 4.22 15.80 12.41
CA LEU A 318 4.62 14.39 12.53
C LEU A 318 5.18 13.81 11.21
N PRO A 319 4.59 14.06 10.01
CA PRO A 319 5.13 13.53 8.75
C PRO A 319 6.55 13.99 8.41
N SER A 320 6.98 15.14 8.95
CA SER A 320 8.30 15.74 8.71
C SER A 320 9.29 15.53 9.86
N SER A 321 8.86 14.86 10.93
CA SER A 321 9.68 14.61 12.11
C SER A 321 10.56 13.35 11.96
N THR A 322 11.55 13.19 12.85
CA THR A 322 12.45 12.03 12.84
C THR A 322 11.80 10.81 13.47
N VAL A 323 12.34 9.62 13.20
CA VAL A 323 11.81 8.34 13.70
C VAL A 323 11.68 8.33 15.22
N GLU A 324 12.70 8.84 15.91
CA GLU A 324 12.77 8.87 17.38
C GLU A 324 11.66 9.74 17.99
N LYS A 325 11.11 10.69 17.22
CA LYS A 325 9.94 11.49 17.62
C LYS A 325 8.64 10.86 17.18
N GLN A 326 8.62 10.21 16.01
CA GLN A 326 7.42 9.57 15.47
C GLN A 326 7.00 8.37 16.33
N GLU A 327 7.94 7.52 16.71
CA GLU A 327 7.68 6.26 17.41
C GLU A 327 6.88 6.43 18.70
N PRO A 328 7.32 7.24 19.69
CA PRO A 328 6.58 7.37 20.94
C PRO A 328 5.19 7.98 20.75
N ILE A 329 5.00 8.84 19.73
CA ILE A 329 3.70 9.44 19.42
C ILE A 329 2.76 8.39 18.84
N LEU A 330 3.20 7.62 17.84
CA LEU A 330 2.40 6.57 17.21
C LEU A 330 2.06 5.45 18.21
N ALA A 331 3.05 4.97 18.96
CA ALA A 331 2.87 3.92 19.95
C ALA A 331 1.96 4.38 21.11
N GLY A 332 2.17 5.59 21.62
CA GLY A 332 1.33 6.18 22.67
C GLY A 332 -0.13 6.37 22.22
N ALA A 333 -0.33 6.87 20.99
CA ALA A 333 -1.65 6.98 20.39
C ALA A 333 -2.33 5.61 20.29
N PHE A 334 -1.66 4.62 19.71
CA PHE A 334 -2.20 3.26 19.57
C PHE A 334 -2.58 2.64 20.92
N LEU A 335 -1.70 2.70 21.92
CA LEU A 335 -1.98 2.15 23.25
C LEU A 335 -3.16 2.85 23.93
N SER A 336 -3.26 4.19 23.82
CA SER A 336 -4.39 4.94 24.39
C SER A 336 -5.72 4.55 23.75
N LEU A 337 -5.75 4.33 22.44
CA LEU A 337 -6.95 3.89 21.73
C LEU A 337 -7.27 2.42 22.01
N LEU A 338 -6.24 1.57 22.16
CA LEU A 338 -6.42 0.17 22.50
C LEU A 338 -7.03 0.01 23.90
N ASP A 339 -6.59 0.81 24.87
CA ASP A 339 -7.21 0.85 26.21
C ASP A 339 -8.70 1.21 26.14
N LEU A 340 -9.06 2.19 25.31
CA LEU A 340 -10.46 2.54 25.06
C LEU A 340 -11.25 1.41 24.38
N VAL A 341 -10.65 0.67 23.45
CA VAL A 341 -11.25 -0.54 22.86
C VAL A 341 -11.55 -1.58 23.93
N ILE A 342 -10.57 -1.90 24.79
CA ILE A 342 -10.75 -2.87 25.88
C ILE A 342 -11.81 -2.38 26.87
N SER A 343 -11.79 -1.10 27.21
CA SER A 343 -12.81 -0.46 28.05
C SER A 343 -14.21 -0.61 27.44
N THR A 344 -14.39 -0.33 26.14
CA THR A 344 -15.67 -0.54 25.45
C THR A 344 -16.13 -1.99 25.51
N ILE A 345 -15.24 -2.94 25.27
CA ILE A 345 -15.54 -4.38 25.33
C ILE A 345 -16.00 -4.78 26.74
N ARG A 346 -15.36 -4.27 27.80
CA ARG A 346 -15.72 -4.58 29.20
C ARG A 346 -17.13 -4.11 29.58
N TYR A 347 -17.71 -3.15 28.87
CA TYR A 347 -19.07 -2.67 29.09
C TYR A 347 -20.14 -3.42 28.26
N ASP A 348 -19.75 -4.30 27.34
CA ASP A 348 -20.68 -5.18 26.62
C ASP A 348 -20.71 -6.57 27.29
N GLU A 349 -21.75 -6.82 28.08
CA GLU A 349 -21.95 -8.09 28.80
C GLU A 349 -22.07 -9.31 27.88
N ASN A 350 -22.41 -9.09 26.61
CA ASN A 350 -22.63 -10.15 25.62
C ASN A 350 -21.47 -10.25 24.62
N TYR A 351 -20.32 -9.62 24.90
CA TYR A 351 -19.15 -9.74 24.07
C TYR A 351 -18.59 -11.18 24.14
N PRO A 352 -18.24 -11.81 23.00
CA PRO A 352 -17.70 -13.17 22.99
C PRO A 352 -16.42 -13.31 23.83
N ALA A 353 -16.31 -14.39 24.60
CA ALA A 353 -15.07 -14.70 25.30
C ALA A 353 -13.93 -14.96 24.29
N GLY A 354 -12.75 -14.39 24.53
CA GLY A 354 -11.59 -14.57 23.66
C GLY A 354 -10.75 -13.30 23.52
N LEU A 355 -9.89 -13.30 22.49
CA LEU A 355 -9.09 -12.12 22.15
C LEU A 355 -9.99 -11.02 21.58
N PRO A 356 -9.74 -9.74 21.91
CA PRO A 356 -10.49 -8.62 21.37
C PRO A 356 -10.29 -8.53 19.85
N SER A 357 -11.36 -8.25 19.14
CA SER A 357 -11.32 -7.97 17.70
C SER A 357 -11.52 -6.48 17.47
N TYR A 358 -10.73 -5.88 16.59
CA TYR A 358 -10.85 -4.46 16.25
C TYR A 358 -10.27 -4.18 14.87
N ASN A 359 -10.75 -3.10 14.27
CA ASN A 359 -10.19 -2.55 13.05
C ASN A 359 -9.32 -1.33 13.37
N VAL A 360 -8.22 -1.21 12.65
CA VAL A 360 -7.36 -0.03 12.64
C VAL A 360 -7.41 0.61 11.27
N ILE A 361 -7.51 1.94 11.24
CA ILE A 361 -7.28 2.77 10.05
C ILE A 361 -6.22 3.79 10.42
N LEU A 362 -5.16 3.87 9.62
CA LEU A 362 -4.04 4.77 9.84
C LEU A 362 -3.88 5.67 8.61
N THR A 363 -4.01 6.98 8.84
CA THR A 363 -3.68 8.02 7.86
C THR A 363 -2.47 8.82 8.36
N LEU A 364 -2.07 9.85 7.62
CA LEU A 364 -1.00 10.75 8.07
C LEU A 364 -1.43 11.71 9.19
N GLU A 365 -2.74 11.89 9.37
CA GLU A 365 -3.35 12.84 10.30
C GLU A 365 -4.03 12.15 11.48
N HIS A 366 -4.59 10.96 11.29
CA HIS A 366 -5.37 10.27 12.32
C HIS A 366 -5.04 8.76 12.41
N LEU A 367 -5.25 8.23 13.62
CA LEU A 367 -5.34 6.80 13.90
C LEU A 367 -6.74 6.51 14.45
N HIS A 368 -7.41 5.53 13.86
CA HIS A 368 -8.75 5.10 14.26
C HIS A 368 -8.70 3.64 14.72
N LEU A 369 -9.30 3.36 15.88
CA LEU A 369 -9.58 2.01 16.36
C LEU A 369 -11.08 1.83 16.56
N ILE A 370 -11.63 0.76 15.98
CA ILE A 370 -13.05 0.41 16.06
C ILE A 370 -13.17 -0.98 16.68
N PRO A 371 -13.75 -1.14 17.88
CA PRO A 371 -14.01 -2.45 18.48
C PRO A 371 -15.07 -3.23 17.70
N ARG A 372 -14.82 -4.51 17.45
CA ARG A 372 -15.63 -5.37 16.55
C ARG A 372 -16.30 -6.51 17.29
N ARG A 373 -17.55 -6.80 16.92
CA ARG A 373 -18.36 -7.87 17.50
C ARG A 373 -18.70 -9.00 16.53
N PHE A 374 -18.90 -8.67 15.27
CA PHE A 374 -19.19 -9.67 14.24
C PHE A 374 -18.43 -9.31 12.98
N GLU A 375 -17.95 -10.30 12.24
CA GLU A 375 -17.37 -10.07 10.92
C GLU A 375 -18.45 -9.64 9.91
N ASN A 376 -19.60 -10.32 9.94
CA ASN A 376 -20.61 -10.26 8.90
C ASN A 376 -21.92 -9.68 9.42
N HIS A 377 -22.54 -8.82 8.62
CA HIS A 377 -23.94 -8.43 8.76
C HIS A 377 -24.80 -9.28 7.83
N VAL A 378 -26.00 -9.70 8.26
CA VAL A 378 -26.95 -10.42 7.40
C VAL A 378 -27.95 -9.41 6.86
N LEU A 379 -27.92 -9.18 5.54
CA LEU A 379 -28.82 -8.23 4.88
C LEU A 379 -30.26 -8.70 4.99
N ALA A 380 -31.15 -7.83 5.47
CA ALA A 380 -32.55 -8.21 5.75
C ALA A 380 -33.33 -8.64 4.49
N GLU A 381 -33.05 -8.00 3.35
CA GLU A 381 -33.78 -8.26 2.10
C GLU A 381 -33.34 -9.53 1.38
N THR A 382 -32.03 -9.81 1.36
CA THR A 382 -31.47 -10.92 0.58
C THR A 382 -31.04 -12.10 1.42
N SER A 383 -30.93 -11.93 2.74
CA SER A 383 -30.31 -12.89 3.68
C SER A 383 -28.83 -13.19 3.37
N ASP A 384 -28.19 -12.38 2.53
CA ASP A 384 -26.76 -12.51 2.23
C ASP A 384 -25.91 -12.01 3.39
N LYS A 385 -24.75 -12.65 3.57
CA LYS A 385 -23.74 -12.21 4.54
C LYS A 385 -22.81 -11.18 3.89
N LEU A 386 -22.91 -9.95 4.36
CA LEU A 386 -22.00 -8.85 4.01
C LEU A 386 -20.83 -8.84 4.99
N SER A 387 -19.63 -9.18 4.51
CA SER A 387 -18.40 -9.12 5.30
C SER A 387 -17.93 -7.67 5.43
N VAL A 388 -17.68 -7.22 6.66
CA VAL A 388 -17.21 -5.88 6.97
C VAL A 388 -15.82 -5.96 7.59
N ASN A 389 -14.87 -5.24 7.01
CA ASN A 389 -13.51 -5.08 7.53
C ASN A 389 -13.20 -3.59 7.75
N SER A 390 -11.93 -3.22 7.99
CA SER A 390 -11.55 -1.81 8.21
C SER A 390 -12.01 -0.86 7.10
N LEU A 391 -12.12 -1.31 5.84
CA LEU A 391 -12.61 -0.45 4.76
C LEU A 391 -14.07 -0.03 4.97
N GLY A 392 -14.92 -0.92 5.50
CA GLY A 392 -16.29 -0.57 5.84
C GLY A 392 -16.36 0.59 6.86
N PHE A 393 -15.49 0.56 7.88
CA PHE A 393 -15.36 1.64 8.85
C PHE A 393 -14.62 2.87 8.32
N ALA A 394 -13.86 2.74 7.24
CA ALA A 394 -13.33 3.87 6.48
C ALA A 394 -14.44 4.60 5.69
N GLY A 395 -15.65 4.02 5.64
CA GLY A 395 -16.76 4.50 4.83
C GLY A 395 -16.78 3.89 3.42
N MET A 396 -16.02 2.83 3.18
CA MET A 396 -15.79 2.20 1.88
C MET A 396 -16.28 0.75 1.89
N LEU A 397 -17.54 0.51 1.50
CA LEU A 397 -18.14 -0.82 1.49
C LEU A 397 -17.86 -1.56 0.18
N LEU A 398 -17.88 -2.89 0.23
CA LEU A 398 -17.72 -3.75 -0.94
C LEU A 398 -18.92 -4.70 -1.05
N VAL A 399 -19.63 -4.61 -2.17
CA VAL A 399 -20.76 -5.48 -2.50
C VAL A 399 -20.45 -6.27 -3.78
N LYS A 400 -21.07 -7.44 -3.91
CA LYS A 400 -20.85 -8.37 -5.02
C LYS A 400 -21.87 -8.23 -6.13
N SER A 401 -22.94 -7.45 -5.93
CA SER A 401 -23.99 -7.28 -6.94
C SER A 401 -24.78 -5.99 -6.77
N GLU A 402 -25.49 -5.61 -7.83
CA GLU A 402 -26.48 -4.53 -7.80
C GLU A 402 -27.65 -4.82 -6.84
N GLN A 403 -27.96 -6.10 -6.60
CA GLN A 403 -28.99 -6.50 -5.65
C GLN A 403 -28.53 -6.25 -4.21
N GLU A 404 -27.28 -6.65 -3.89
CA GLU A 404 -26.67 -6.35 -2.59
C GLU A 404 -26.52 -4.84 -2.38
N LEU A 405 -26.16 -4.07 -3.41
CA LEU A 405 -26.10 -2.60 -3.35
C LEU A 405 -27.43 -2.01 -2.87
N LYS A 406 -28.53 -2.40 -3.52
CA LYS A 406 -29.87 -1.89 -3.17
C LYS A 406 -30.28 -2.29 -1.76
N ALA A 407 -29.99 -3.53 -1.36
CA ALA A 407 -30.25 -4.01 -0.01
C ALA A 407 -29.47 -3.20 1.04
N VAL A 408 -28.20 -2.90 0.79
CA VAL A 408 -27.36 -2.05 1.66
C VAL A 408 -27.93 -0.64 1.77
N GLN A 409 -28.35 -0.04 0.64
CA GLN A 409 -28.94 1.31 0.61
C GLN A 409 -30.29 1.37 1.36
N ASN A 410 -31.13 0.35 1.23
CA ASN A 410 -32.43 0.29 1.90
C ASN A 410 -32.30 0.05 3.41
N GLU A 411 -31.33 -0.75 3.85
CA GLU A 411 -31.13 -1.07 5.26
C GLU A 411 -30.37 0.04 6.03
N SER A 412 -29.68 0.93 5.30
CA SER A 412 -28.76 1.97 5.77
C SER A 412 -27.38 1.45 6.16
N VAL A 413 -26.34 2.14 5.67
CA VAL A 413 -24.93 1.81 5.90
C VAL A 413 -24.59 1.97 7.38
N THR A 414 -25.08 3.04 8.01
CA THR A 414 -24.79 3.32 9.41
C THR A 414 -25.35 2.24 10.35
N ARG A 415 -26.53 1.69 10.02
CA ARG A 415 -27.13 0.56 10.74
C ARG A 415 -26.33 -0.73 10.57
N ILE A 416 -25.86 -0.99 9.35
CA ILE A 416 -25.00 -2.14 9.05
C ILE A 416 -23.69 -2.06 9.83
N LEU A 417 -23.00 -0.92 9.81
CA LEU A 417 -21.74 -0.75 10.55
C LEU A 417 -21.93 -0.88 12.07
N ARG A 418 -23.04 -0.35 12.59
CA ARG A 418 -23.40 -0.49 14.00
C ARG A 418 -23.63 -1.95 14.40
N SER A 419 -24.25 -2.77 13.55
CA SER A 419 -24.57 -4.16 13.89
C SER A 419 -23.32 -5.04 14.07
N VAL A 420 -22.22 -4.71 13.38
CA VAL A 420 -20.96 -5.45 13.42
C VAL A 420 -19.92 -4.87 14.37
N ALA A 421 -20.18 -3.69 14.92
CA ALA A 421 -19.34 -2.99 15.91
C ALA A 421 -19.96 -3.05 17.32
N LEU A 422 -19.29 -2.43 18.29
CA LEU A 422 -19.83 -2.25 19.63
C LEU A 422 -20.53 -0.89 19.77
N GLU A 423 -21.45 -0.80 20.73
CA GLU A 423 -22.12 0.45 21.12
C GLU A 423 -21.14 1.44 21.75
N SER A 424 -21.35 2.73 21.49
CA SER A 424 -20.55 3.78 22.11
C SER A 424 -20.83 3.85 23.62
N VAL A 425 -19.76 3.89 24.41
CA VAL A 425 -19.81 4.06 25.87
C VAL A 425 -19.04 5.30 26.33
N HIS A 426 -18.87 6.28 25.44
CA HIS A 426 -18.05 7.47 25.65
C HIS A 426 -18.39 8.19 26.97
N ASP A 427 -19.68 8.42 27.26
CA ASP A 427 -20.12 9.07 28.50
C ASP A 427 -19.68 8.32 29.76
N LYS A 428 -19.69 6.97 29.71
CA LYS A 428 -19.24 6.12 30.82
C LYS A 428 -17.72 6.16 30.97
N GLN A 429 -16.99 6.20 29.86
CA GLN A 429 -15.53 6.29 29.86
C GLN A 429 -15.06 7.61 30.46
N VAL A 430 -15.69 8.73 30.07
CA VAL A 430 -15.41 10.06 30.63
C VAL A 430 -15.78 10.13 32.12
N ALA A 431 -16.91 9.56 32.53
CA ALA A 431 -17.34 9.55 33.93
C ALA A 431 -16.49 8.65 34.84
N GLY A 432 -15.85 7.60 34.30
CA GLY A 432 -14.90 6.76 35.04
C GLY A 432 -13.63 7.52 35.37
N THR A 433 -13.08 8.28 34.42
CA THR A 433 -11.84 9.05 34.60
C THR A 433 -11.98 10.17 35.65
N THR A 434 -13.16 10.77 35.81
CA THR A 434 -13.38 11.81 36.83
C THR A 434 -13.51 11.25 38.24
N LYS A 435 -14.07 10.05 38.41
CA LYS A 435 -14.15 9.38 39.73
C LYS A 435 -12.79 8.93 40.25
N ASP A 436 -11.86 8.56 39.37
CA ASP A 436 -10.50 8.16 39.75
C ASP A 436 -9.64 9.36 40.21
N ILE A 437 -10.02 10.60 39.89
CA ILE A 437 -9.33 11.82 40.34
C ILE A 437 -9.84 12.30 41.71
N ASP A 438 -11.11 12.02 42.05
CA ASP A 438 -11.73 12.44 43.31
C ASP A 438 -11.70 11.34 44.41
N GLY A 439 -10.94 10.27 44.20
CA GLY A 439 -10.82 9.12 45.09
C GLY A 439 -9.88 9.30 46.29
N ASP A 440 -10.46 9.79 47.40
CA ASP A 440 -10.24 9.31 48.77
C ASP A 440 -8.94 9.70 49.53
N ALA A 441 -8.88 10.96 49.97
CA ALA A 441 -8.11 11.36 51.16
C ALA A 441 -9.00 11.29 52.41
N THR A 442 -9.43 10.10 52.81
CA THR A 442 -10.01 9.89 54.15
C THR A 442 -8.89 9.49 55.11
N PRO A 443 -8.57 10.30 56.15
CA PRO A 443 -7.52 9.93 57.10
C PRO A 443 -8.05 8.78 57.98
N MET A 444 -7.36 7.64 57.94
CA MET A 444 -7.57 6.60 58.94
C MET A 444 -7.18 7.13 60.31
N LEU A 445 -8.14 7.10 61.24
CA LEU A 445 -7.94 7.28 62.68
C LEU A 445 -7.39 6.00 63.32
#